data_AF-A0A534MWQ0-F1
#
_entry.id   AF-A0A534MWQ0-F1
#
_cell.length_a   1.000
_cell.length_b   1.000
_cell.length_c   1.000
_cell.angle_alpha   90.00
_cell.angle_beta   90.00
_cell.angle_gamma   90.00
#
_symmetry.space_group_name_H-M   'P 1'
#
loop_
_entity.id
_entity.type
_entity.pdbx_description
1 polymer ?
#
loop_
_entity_poly.entity_id
_entity_poly.type
_entity_poly.pdbx_seq_one_letter_code
_entity_poly.pdbx_strand_id
1 'polypeptide(L)'
;MSDRNVQRQNHIHRLHVKGERQYQRLRSRLEPRYKGLILAIEVESGEYVLGKDELKVALKAVKKFPGRKFSFFRIGYPAVHKLRLRSCLTAE
;
A
#
# COMPACT_ATOMS: atom_id res chain seq x y z
N MET A 1 -26.35 13.32 -4.35
CA MET A 1 -25.04 12.66 -4.51
C MET A 1 -24.87 11.69 -3.35
N SER A 2 -24.73 10.40 -3.65
CA SER A 2 -25.30 9.28 -2.88
C SER A 2 -24.36 8.70 -1.80
N ASP A 3 -24.92 8.44 -0.61
CA ASP A 3 -24.30 7.89 0.62
C ASP A 3 -23.33 6.71 0.42
N ARG A 4 -23.51 5.92 -0.64
CA ARG A 4 -22.63 4.79 -0.96
C ARG A 4 -21.18 5.20 -1.27
N ASN A 5 -20.95 6.36 -1.87
CA ASN A 5 -19.59 6.81 -2.17
C ASN A 5 -18.83 7.18 -0.90
N VAL A 6 -19.51 7.87 0.03
CA VAL A 6 -18.93 8.26 1.33
C VAL A 6 -18.57 7.04 2.17
N GLN A 7 -19.46 6.03 2.24
CA GLN A 7 -19.18 4.78 2.96
C GLN A 7 -17.98 4.02 2.39
N ARG A 8 -17.82 4.01 1.06
CA ARG A 8 -16.71 3.32 0.38
C ARG A 8 -15.38 4.05 0.58
N GLN A 9 -15.36 5.38 0.52
CA GLN A 9 -14.19 6.21 0.86
C GLN A 9 -13.73 5.92 2.30
N ASN A 10 -14.68 5.86 3.24
CA ASN A 10 -14.39 5.57 4.65
C ASN A 10 -13.81 4.17 4.87
N HIS A 11 -14.24 3.17 4.10
CA HIS A 11 -13.74 1.80 4.22
C HIS A 11 -12.28 1.66 3.77
N ILE A 12 -11.92 2.23 2.61
CA ILE A 12 -10.54 2.21 2.10
C ILE A 12 -9.60 2.92 3.08
N HIS A 13 -10.02 4.08 3.59
CA HIS A 13 -9.25 4.81 4.59
C HIS A 13 -8.97 3.98 5.85
N ARG A 14 -10.00 3.30 6.40
CA ARG A 14 -9.82 2.42 7.57
C ARG A 14 -8.82 1.30 7.33
N LEU A 15 -8.88 0.65 6.17
CA LEU A 15 -7.93 -0.41 5.81
C LEU A 15 -6.50 0.13 5.70
N HIS A 16 -6.33 1.31 5.13
CA HIS A 16 -5.03 1.96 5.01
C HIS A 16 -4.44 2.28 6.39
N VAL A 17 -5.23 2.90 7.28
CA VAL A 17 -4.79 3.23 8.65
C VAL A 17 -4.38 1.96 9.43
N LYS A 18 -5.13 0.86 9.29
CA LYS A 18 -4.73 -0.42 9.91
C LYS A 18 -3.42 -0.94 9.34
N GLY A 19 -3.28 -0.96 8.01
CA GLY A 19 -2.05 -1.36 7.35
C GLY A 19 -0.84 -0.50 7.76
N GLU A 20 -1.05 0.80 7.92
CA GLU A 20 -0.01 1.75 8.34
C GLU A 20 0.47 1.43 9.76
N ARG A 21 -0.46 1.18 10.70
CA ARG A 21 -0.11 0.75 12.06
C ARG A 21 0.76 -0.51 12.06
N GLN A 22 0.46 -1.47 11.20
CA GLN A 22 1.27 -2.67 11.06
C GLN A 22 2.66 -2.34 10.48
N TYR A 23 2.73 -1.50 9.44
CA TYR A 23 4.01 -1.09 8.87
C TYR A 23 4.89 -0.34 9.89
N GLN A 24 4.33 0.57 10.69
CA GLN A 24 5.09 1.30 11.72
C GLN A 24 5.74 0.37 12.73
N ARG A 25 5.07 -0.71 13.15
CA ARG A 25 5.63 -1.73 14.05
C ARG A 25 6.79 -2.50 13.42
N LEU A 26 6.76 -2.67 12.10
CA LEU A 26 7.78 -3.42 11.35
C LEU A 26 8.91 -2.53 10.83
N ARG A 27 8.75 -1.20 10.89
CA ARG A 27 9.58 -0.21 10.21
C ARG A 27 11.06 -0.33 10.56
N SER A 28 11.39 -0.38 11.85
CA SER A 28 12.76 -0.49 12.35
C SER A 28 13.48 -1.73 11.84
N ARG A 29 12.75 -2.83 11.61
CA ARG A 29 13.29 -4.08 11.07
C ARG A 29 13.39 -4.09 9.55
N LEU A 30 12.41 -3.48 8.86
CA LEU A 30 12.29 -3.58 7.41
C LEU A 30 13.08 -2.50 6.66
N GLU A 31 13.11 -1.27 7.15
CA GLU A 31 13.75 -0.16 6.44
C GLU A 31 15.25 -0.34 6.20
N PRO A 32 16.06 -0.81 7.17
CA PRO A 32 17.50 -0.99 6.95
C PRO A 32 17.83 -2.00 5.84
N ARG A 33 16.97 -3.01 5.63
CA ARG A 33 17.28 -4.17 4.77
C ARG A 33 16.54 -4.16 3.44
N TYR A 34 15.36 -3.55 3.38
CA TYR A 34 14.43 -3.70 2.26
C TYR A 34 13.95 -2.37 1.68
N LYS A 35 14.66 -1.27 1.95
CA LYS A 35 14.33 0.06 1.41
C LYS A 35 14.07 0.01 -0.10
N GLY A 36 12.97 0.63 -0.53
CA GLY A 36 12.53 0.70 -1.92
C GLY A 36 11.73 -0.51 -2.42
N LEU A 37 11.70 -1.63 -1.68
CA LEU A 37 10.83 -2.74 -2.04
C LEU A 37 9.36 -2.43 -1.76
N ILE A 38 8.49 -3.11 -2.50
CA ILE A 38 7.05 -3.15 -2.27
C ILE A 38 6.75 -4.14 -1.15
N LEU A 39 5.95 -3.68 -0.20
CA LEU A 39 5.39 -4.43 0.91
C LEU A 39 3.88 -4.51 0.72
N ALA A 40 3.33 -5.73 0.62
CA ALA A 40 1.91 -5.96 0.86
C ALA A 40 1.76 -6.54 2.26
N ILE A 41 0.99 -5.86 3.12
CA ILE A 41 0.78 -6.25 4.51
C ILE A 41 -0.70 -6.48 4.79
N GLU A 42 -1.01 -7.66 5.33
CA GLU A 42 -2.36 -8.00 5.75
C GLU A 42 -2.72 -7.22 7.02
N VAL A 43 -3.89 -6.58 7.02
CA VAL A 43 -4.19 -5.47 7.93
C VAL A 43 -4.44 -5.89 9.38
N GLU A 44 -4.86 -7.14 9.64
CA GLU A 44 -5.17 -7.61 10.99
C GLU A 44 -3.98 -8.33 11.63
N SER A 45 -3.35 -9.25 10.90
CA SER A 45 -2.25 -10.09 11.39
C SER A 45 -0.87 -9.44 11.31
N GLY A 46 -0.68 -8.49 10.39
CA GLY A 46 0.65 -7.96 10.07
C GLY A 46 1.54 -8.93 9.28
N GLU A 47 1.02 -10.08 8.83
CA GLU A 47 1.71 -10.93 7.87
C GLU A 47 1.92 -10.17 6.55
N TYR A 48 3.04 -10.42 5.89
CA TYR A 48 3.40 -9.66 4.70
C TYR A 48 4.09 -10.46 3.60
N VAL A 49 4.16 -9.82 2.44
CA VAL A 49 4.89 -10.23 1.24
C VAL A 49 5.75 -9.06 0.75
N LEU A 50 6.97 -9.37 0.32
CA LEU A 50 7.92 -8.40 -0.23
C LEU A 50 8.25 -8.68 -1.70
N GLY A 51 8.61 -7.64 -2.44
CA GLY A 51 9.16 -7.78 -3.79
C GLY A 51 9.48 -6.44 -4.45
N LYS A 52 10.19 -6.49 -5.57
CA LYS A 52 10.53 -5.29 -6.37
C LYS A 52 9.38 -4.83 -7.26
N ASP A 53 8.55 -5.77 -7.69
CA ASP A 53 7.44 -5.55 -8.63
C ASP A 53 6.11 -5.64 -7.89
N GLU A 54 5.31 -4.59 -7.98
CA GLU A 54 4.05 -4.48 -7.25
C GLU A 54 3.04 -5.53 -7.68
N LEU A 55 2.89 -5.80 -8.99
CA LEU A 55 1.94 -6.78 -9.50
C LEU A 55 2.29 -8.19 -9.02
N LYS A 56 3.57 -8.56 -9.04
CA LYS A 56 4.03 -9.85 -8.49
C LYS A 56 3.80 -9.94 -7.00
N VAL A 57 3.98 -8.85 -6.25
CA VAL A 57 3.67 -8.82 -4.81
C VAL A 57 2.17 -8.94 -4.58
N ALA A 58 1.33 -8.26 -5.36
CA ALA A 58 -0.12 -8.36 -5.29
C ALA A 58 -0.61 -9.78 -5.54
N LEU A 59 -0.13 -10.44 -6.60
CA LEU A 59 -0.48 -11.82 -6.92
C LEU A 59 -0.08 -12.79 -5.80
N LYS A 60 1.10 -12.60 -5.20
CA LYS A 60 1.53 -13.39 -4.04
C LYS A 60 0.67 -13.12 -2.81
N ALA A 61 0.29 -11.87 -2.56
CA ALA A 61 -0.57 -11.49 -1.45
C ALA A 61 -1.97 -12.08 -1.58
N VAL A 62 -2.58 -12.06 -2.78
CA VAL A 62 -3.88 -12.71 -3.03
C VAL A 62 -3.81 -14.22 -2.75
N LYS A 63 -2.74 -14.89 -3.18
CA LYS A 63 -2.53 -16.32 -2.92
C LYS A 63 -2.30 -16.63 -1.44
N LYS A 64 -1.54 -15.78 -0.73
CA LYS A 64 -1.20 -15.97 0.69
C LYS A 64 -2.36 -15.61 1.62
N PHE A 65 -3.18 -14.64 1.23
CA PHE A 65 -4.22 -14.04 2.06
C PHE A 65 -5.61 -14.13 1.38
N PRO A 66 -6.11 -15.34 1.08
CA PRO A 66 -7.39 -15.49 0.37
C PRO A 66 -8.54 -14.87 1.17
N GLY A 67 -9.31 -13.98 0.53
CA GLY A 67 -10.46 -13.28 1.14
C GLY A 67 -10.09 -12.17 2.15
N ARG A 68 -8.83 -12.04 2.53
CA ARG A 68 -8.35 -11.06 3.51
C ARG A 68 -7.94 -9.75 2.84
N LYS A 69 -7.86 -8.68 3.63
CA LYS A 69 -7.52 -7.34 3.14
C LYS A 69 -6.07 -7.01 3.46
N PHE A 70 -5.37 -6.43 2.49
CA PHE A 70 -3.98 -5.98 2.65
C PHE A 70 -3.78 -4.60 2.06
N SER A 71 -2.81 -3.86 2.60
CA SER A 71 -2.40 -2.54 2.12
C SER A 71 -0.99 -2.60 1.54
N PHE A 72 -0.68 -1.69 0.62
CA PHE A 72 0.64 -1.57 0.00
C PHE A 72 1.43 -0.40 0.58
N PHE A 73 2.73 -0.63 0.75
CA PHE A 73 3.72 0.38 1.11
C PHE A 73 4.98 0.19 0.26
N ARG A 74 5.70 1.28 0.01
CA ARG A 74 7.08 1.20 -0.48
C ARG A 74 8.00 1.53 0.69
N ILE A 75 8.85 0.57 1.06
CA ILE A 75 9.61 0.61 2.30
C ILE A 75 10.55 1.81 2.31
N GLY A 76 10.42 2.68 3.31
CA GLY A 76 11.20 3.91 3.47
C GLY A 76 10.75 5.08 2.58
N TYR A 77 9.53 5.04 2.02
CA TYR A 77 8.95 6.10 1.20
C TYR A 77 7.56 6.49 1.69
N PRO A 78 7.14 7.77 1.52
CA PRO A 78 5.83 8.24 1.96
C PRO A 78 4.66 7.74 1.09
N ALA A 79 4.93 7.25 -0.12
CA ALA A 79 3.93 6.76 -1.04
C ALA A 79 4.45 5.57 -1.86
N VAL A 80 3.54 4.70 -2.30
CA VAL A 80 3.87 3.55 -3.17
C VAL A 80 4.29 4.04 -4.55
N HIS A 81 3.62 5.04 -5.11
CA HIS A 81 3.91 5.59 -6.44
C HIS A 81 4.06 7.09 -6.42
N LYS A 82 4.84 7.61 -7.36
CA LYS A 82 4.94 9.04 -7.64
C LYS A 82 4.13 9.33 -8.90
N LEU A 83 3.08 10.13 -8.77
CA LEU A 83 2.36 10.64 -9.94
C LEU A 83 3.19 11.76 -10.57
N ARG A 84 3.61 11.59 -11.82
CA ARG A 84 4.22 12.67 -12.62
C ARG A 84 3.15 13.20 -13.56
N LEU A 85 2.61 14.37 -13.23
CA LEU A 85 1.79 15.12 -14.18
C LEU A 85 2.74 15.78 -15.17
N ARG A 86 2.60 15.48 -16.46
CA ARG A 86 3.21 16.32 -17.50
C ARG A 86 2.37 17.58 -17.55
N SER A 87 2.88 18.70 -17.04
CA SER A 87 2.30 20.00 -17.38
C SER A 87 2.45 20.15 -18.89
N CYS A 88 1.33 20.12 -19.61
CA CYS A 88 1.29 20.71 -20.93
C CYS A 88 1.56 22.20 -20.68
N LEU A 89 2.79 22.66 -20.93
CA LEU A 89 3.05 24.08 -21.07
C LEU A 89 2.27 24.47 -22.33
N THR A 90 1.22 25.25 -22.14
CA THR A 90 0.58 25.97 -23.24
C THR A 90 1.68 26.76 -23.95
N ALA A 91 1.99 26.34 -25.18
CA ALA A 91 2.77 27.15 -26.09
C ALA A 91 1.81 28.21 -26.66
N GLU A 92 2.05 29.47 -26.30
CA GLU A 92 1.64 30.65 -27.06
C GLU A 92 2.91 31.34 -27.57
#